data_AF-A0A0L0HMA5-F1
#
_entry.id   AF-A0A0L0HMA5-F1
#
_cell.length_a   1.000
_cell.length_b   1.000
_cell.length_c   1.000
_cell.angle_alpha   90.00
_cell.angle_beta   90.00
_cell.angle_gamma   90.00
#
_symmetry.space_group_name_H-M   'P 1'
#
loop_
_entity.id
_entity.type
_entity.pdbx_description
1 polymer ?
#
loop_
_entity_poly.entity_id
_entity_poly.type
_entity_poly.pdbx_seq_one_letter_code
_entity_poly.pdbx_strand_id
1 'polypeptide(L)'
;MLASSSDLPKLIVARLRTAEGPVSLNELKKAFASADEPEDAVANAINKLLSDGEIKHRNITGATESSPDVDIYWIPITCEHASIQPPSHSTPRKSQPTATPRTPEVDIVQQAAYKETLKTDVANLRQRIAELTEEGRSLESALRPGVDVEEMLNSHIKLLHEYNEIKDVGQMLIGKCAEQNGTTTRSMYGEFGLDPDD
;
A
#
# COMPACT_ATOMS: atom_id res chain seq x y z
N MET A 1 7.85 -25.86 -17.68
CA MET A 1 9.03 -26.69 -17.34
C MET A 1 9.11 -26.74 -15.83
N LEU A 2 9.29 -27.93 -15.25
CA LEU A 2 9.42 -28.10 -13.81
C LEU A 2 10.76 -27.49 -13.37
N ALA A 3 10.73 -26.46 -12.52
CA ALA A 3 11.93 -25.89 -11.95
C ALA A 3 12.33 -26.75 -10.74
N SER A 4 13.50 -27.39 -10.82
CA SER A 4 14.03 -28.17 -9.70
C SER A 4 14.37 -27.26 -8.52
N SER A 5 14.10 -27.72 -7.30
CA SER A 5 14.39 -27.04 -6.02
C SER A 5 15.84 -26.50 -5.88
N SER A 6 16.79 -26.99 -6.70
CA SER A 6 18.16 -26.50 -6.82
C SER A 6 18.34 -25.07 -7.36
N ASP A 7 17.39 -24.54 -8.13
CA ASP A 7 17.52 -23.22 -8.77
C ASP A 7 16.82 -22.07 -8.02
N LEU A 8 16.11 -22.39 -6.94
CA LEU A 8 15.40 -21.42 -6.09
C LEU A 8 16.30 -20.25 -5.61
N PRO A 9 17.55 -20.45 -5.16
CA PRO A 9 18.43 -19.33 -4.76
C PRO A 9 18.72 -18.36 -5.93
N LYS A 10 19.00 -18.90 -7.13
CA LYS A 10 19.28 -18.07 -8.32
C LYS A 10 18.06 -17.28 -8.75
N LEU A 11 16.86 -17.87 -8.61
CA LEU A 11 15.60 -17.23 -8.96
C LEU A 11 15.26 -16.08 -7.98
N ILE A 12 15.55 -16.24 -6.69
CA ILE A 12 15.46 -15.18 -5.68
C ILE A 12 16.42 -14.02 -6.04
N VAL A 13 17.69 -14.31 -6.33
CA VAL A 13 18.67 -13.29 -6.76
C VAL A 13 18.23 -12.59 -8.04
N ALA A 14 17.74 -13.31 -9.05
CA ALA A 14 17.22 -12.71 -10.28
C ALA A 14 16.03 -11.77 -10.01
N ARG A 15 15.11 -12.18 -9.13
CA ARG A 15 13.96 -11.36 -8.71
C ARG A 15 14.41 -10.09 -7.98
N LEU A 16 15.40 -10.19 -7.10
CA LEU A 16 16.00 -9.05 -6.40
C LEU A 16 16.80 -8.11 -7.32
N ARG A 17 17.33 -8.59 -8.46
CA ARG A 17 17.93 -7.72 -9.50
C ARG A 17 16.92 -7.03 -10.40
N THR A 18 15.73 -7.63 -10.57
CA THR A 18 14.64 -7.04 -11.38
C THR A 18 13.80 -6.05 -10.56
N ALA A 19 13.81 -6.17 -9.23
CA ALA A 19 13.23 -5.18 -8.33
C ALA A 19 14.15 -3.95 -8.24
N GLU A 20 13.61 -2.76 -8.51
CA GLU A 20 14.33 -1.47 -8.38
C GLU A 20 14.52 -1.03 -6.92
N GLY A 21 14.22 -1.90 -5.95
CA GLY A 21 14.21 -1.59 -4.53
C GLY A 21 14.31 -2.83 -3.64
N PRO A 22 14.46 -2.64 -2.32
CA PRO A 22 14.63 -3.72 -1.36
C PRO A 22 13.28 -4.42 -1.11
N VAL A 23 13.26 -5.75 -1.13
CA VAL A 23 12.03 -6.57 -1.17
C VAL A 23 11.79 -7.28 0.18
N SER A 24 10.55 -7.29 0.66
CA SER A 24 10.20 -7.91 1.95
C SER A 24 10.13 -9.45 1.88
N LEU A 25 10.28 -10.12 3.03
CA LEU A 25 10.11 -11.58 3.14
C LEU A 25 8.74 -12.03 2.60
N ASN A 26 7.67 -11.28 2.89
CA ASN A 26 6.31 -11.63 2.48
C ASN A 26 6.09 -11.49 0.97
N GLU A 27 6.76 -10.52 0.32
CA GLU A 27 6.73 -10.40 -1.14
C GLU A 27 7.53 -11.51 -1.83
N LEU A 28 8.69 -11.89 -1.27
CA LEU A 28 9.46 -13.04 -1.76
C LEU A 28 8.64 -14.33 -1.61
N LYS A 29 8.07 -14.59 -0.43
CA LYS A 29 7.15 -15.71 -0.19
C LYS A 29 6.00 -15.69 -1.19
N LYS A 30 5.28 -14.57 -1.34
CA LYS A 30 4.15 -14.45 -2.28
C LYS A 30 4.55 -14.63 -3.75
N ALA A 31 5.76 -14.22 -4.15
CA ALA A 31 6.25 -14.38 -5.51
C ALA A 31 6.62 -15.83 -5.87
N PHE A 32 6.91 -16.68 -4.87
CA PHE A 32 7.30 -18.07 -5.07
C PHE A 32 6.26 -19.09 -4.56
N ALA A 33 5.29 -18.67 -3.73
CA ALA A 33 4.18 -19.50 -3.23
C ALA A 33 3.15 -19.92 -4.30
N SER A 34 3.29 -19.44 -5.54
CA SER A 34 2.52 -19.94 -6.71
C SER A 34 3.16 -21.18 -7.35
N ALA A 35 4.27 -21.68 -6.82
CA ALA A 35 4.89 -22.95 -7.18
C ALA A 35 4.93 -23.90 -5.95
N ASP A 36 4.80 -25.20 -6.20
CA ASP A 36 4.72 -26.31 -5.22
C ASP A 36 6.03 -26.55 -4.41
N GLU A 37 6.61 -25.51 -3.81
CA GLU A 37 7.78 -25.62 -2.92
C GLU A 37 7.40 -25.17 -1.49
N PRO A 38 7.79 -25.91 -0.44
CA PRO A 38 7.42 -25.57 0.94
C PRO A 38 8.05 -24.24 1.38
N GLU A 39 7.39 -23.49 2.27
CA GLU A 39 7.92 -22.20 2.77
C GLU A 39 9.33 -22.32 3.37
N ASP A 40 9.64 -23.48 3.95
CA ASP A 40 10.96 -23.84 4.49
C ASP A 40 12.06 -23.85 3.42
N ALA A 41 11.74 -24.22 2.17
CA ALA A 41 12.71 -24.21 1.07
C ALA A 41 13.10 -22.77 0.68
N VAL A 42 12.14 -21.85 0.65
CA VAL A 42 12.39 -20.42 0.41
C VAL A 42 13.22 -19.83 1.55
N ALA A 43 12.87 -20.12 2.81
CA ALA A 43 13.62 -19.67 3.97
C ALA A 43 15.07 -20.21 3.98
N ASN A 44 15.26 -21.49 3.68
CA ASN A 44 16.60 -22.10 3.58
C ASN A 44 17.43 -21.54 2.42
N ALA A 45 16.80 -21.26 1.27
CA ALA A 45 17.46 -20.60 0.14
C ALA A 45 17.90 -19.17 0.48
N ILE A 46 17.06 -18.40 1.17
CA ILE A 46 17.39 -17.06 1.68
C ILE A 46 18.56 -17.13 2.67
N ASN A 47 18.49 -18.01 3.68
CA ASN A 47 19.57 -18.18 4.67
C ASN A 47 20.91 -18.56 4.02
N LYS A 48 20.89 -19.37 2.96
CA LYS A 48 22.08 -19.71 2.18
C LYS A 48 22.64 -18.50 1.41
N LEU A 49 21.79 -17.69 0.77
CA LEU A 49 22.23 -16.47 0.09
C LEU A 49 22.79 -15.42 1.06
N LEU A 50 22.32 -15.41 2.31
CA LEU A 50 22.89 -14.62 3.42
C LEU A 50 24.29 -15.13 3.80
N SER A 51 24.49 -16.45 3.93
CA SER A 51 25.81 -17.03 4.26
C SER A 51 26.82 -16.86 3.12
N ASP A 52 26.34 -16.95 1.87
CA ASP A 52 27.16 -16.79 0.66
C ASP A 52 27.46 -15.29 0.37
N GLY A 53 26.79 -14.36 1.08
CA GLY A 53 27.03 -12.92 1.03
C GLY A 53 26.47 -12.21 -0.21
N GLU A 54 25.70 -12.92 -1.05
CA GLU A 54 25.12 -12.38 -2.29
C GLU A 54 23.99 -11.37 -2.02
N ILE A 55 23.29 -11.52 -0.90
CA ILE A 55 22.22 -10.61 -0.48
C ILE A 55 22.44 -10.11 0.96
N LYS A 56 22.00 -8.89 1.23
CA LYS A 56 21.96 -8.29 2.57
C LYS A 56 20.52 -8.20 3.03
N HIS A 57 20.33 -8.23 4.34
CA HIS A 57 19.03 -8.04 4.97
C HIS A 57 19.11 -6.99 6.08
N ARG A 58 17.96 -6.42 6.43
CA ARG A 58 17.75 -5.58 7.60
C ARG A 58 16.34 -5.85 8.13
N ASN A 59 16.27 -6.16 9.41
CA ASN A 59 15.02 -6.11 10.14
C ASN A 59 14.64 -4.64 10.37
N ILE A 60 13.42 -4.26 10.00
CA ILE A 60 12.81 -2.99 10.35
C ILE A 60 11.81 -3.26 11.47
N THR A 61 12.23 -2.94 12.69
CA THR A 61 11.43 -3.15 13.90
C THR A 61 10.24 -2.18 13.93
N GLY A 62 9.06 -2.69 14.25
CA GLY A 62 7.85 -1.88 14.39
C GLY A 62 7.96 -0.89 15.56
N ALA A 63 7.64 0.39 15.32
CA ALA A 63 7.65 1.40 16.37
C ALA A 63 6.44 1.32 17.33
N THR A 64 5.47 0.45 17.04
CA THR A 64 4.23 0.23 17.79
C THR A 64 3.83 -1.24 17.75
N GLU A 65 3.12 -1.71 18.77
CA GLU A 65 2.68 -3.12 18.90
C GLU A 65 1.75 -3.61 17.77
N SER A 66 1.24 -2.70 16.93
CA SER A 66 0.39 -2.98 15.77
C SER A 66 1.17 -3.08 14.44
N SER A 67 2.46 -2.72 14.42
CA SER A 67 3.32 -2.87 13.24
C SER A 67 4.22 -4.10 13.41
N PRO A 68 4.06 -5.18 12.62
CA PRO A 68 4.95 -6.33 12.72
C PRO A 68 6.36 -5.97 12.25
N ASP A 69 7.37 -6.63 12.82
CA ASP A 69 8.75 -6.49 12.37
C ASP A 69 8.91 -7.02 10.94
N VAL A 70 9.49 -6.21 10.05
CA VAL A 70 9.61 -6.54 8.62
C VAL A 70 11.07 -6.77 8.24
N ASP A 71 11.41 -8.01 7.85
CA ASP A 71 12.69 -8.31 7.22
C ASP A 71 12.66 -7.95 5.72
N ILE A 72 13.61 -7.10 5.32
CA ILE A 72 13.76 -6.64 3.94
C ILE A 72 15.16 -7.02 3.42
N TYR A 73 15.21 -7.53 2.18
CA TYR A 73 16.39 -8.07 1.50
C TYR A 73 16.74 -7.26 0.26
N TRP A 74 18.04 -7.09 -0.01
CA TRP A 74 18.54 -6.44 -1.23
C TRP A 74 19.92 -6.93 -1.63
N ILE A 75 20.26 -6.76 -2.91
CA ILE A 75 21.61 -7.04 -3.42
C ILE A 75 22.47 -5.77 -3.22
N PRO A 76 23.68 -5.87 -2.64
CA PRO A 76 24.58 -4.73 -2.55
C PRO A 76 25.04 -4.31 -3.96
N ILE A 77 24.88 -3.04 -4.30
CA ILE A 77 25.41 -2.48 -5.54
C ILE A 77 26.93 -2.52 -5.48
N THR A 78 27.55 -3.47 -6.17
CA THR A 78 28.98 -3.46 -6.45
C THR A 78 29.26 -2.42 -7.52
N CYS A 79 29.83 -1.28 -7.12
CA CYS A 79 30.41 -0.33 -8.07
C CYS A 79 31.69 -0.91 -8.68
N GLU A 80 31.55 -1.89 -9.56
CA GLU A 80 32.62 -2.24 -10.49
C GLU A 80 32.90 -0.99 -11.34
N HIS A 81 34.17 -0.55 -11.32
CA HIS A 81 34.61 0.60 -12.09
C HIS A 81 34.41 0.31 -13.59
N ALA A 82 33.38 0.91 -14.17
CA ALA A 82 33.23 0.98 -15.63
C ALA A 82 34.48 1.68 -16.19
N SER A 83 35.36 0.89 -16.81
CA SER A 83 36.60 1.36 -17.43
C SER A 83 36.28 2.18 -18.68
N ILE A 84 35.97 3.46 -18.49
CA ILE A 84 35.80 4.42 -19.58
C ILE A 84 37.18 4.74 -20.13
N GLN A 85 37.61 4.01 -21.16
CA GLN A 85 38.67 4.48 -22.05
C GLN A 85 38.11 5.61 -22.93
N PRO A 86 38.66 6.84 -22.89
CA PRO A 86 38.27 7.89 -23.82
C PRO A 86 38.92 7.66 -25.20
N PRO A 87 38.23 7.98 -26.31
CA PRO A 87 38.76 7.77 -27.66
C PRO A 87 39.93 8.72 -27.98
N SER A 88 40.89 8.19 -28.75
CA SER A 88 42.16 8.85 -29.08
C SER A 88 42.03 9.89 -30.22
N HIS A 89 42.24 11.17 -29.93
CA HIS A 89 42.53 12.19 -30.95
C HIS A 89 43.61 13.21 -30.50
N SER A 90 44.64 13.38 -31.34
CA SER A 90 45.70 14.39 -31.27
C SER A 90 45.22 15.72 -31.91
N THR A 91 45.75 16.93 -31.70
CA THR A 91 46.94 17.52 -31.03
C THR A 91 46.76 19.07 -31.03
N PRO A 92 47.69 19.97 -30.60
CA PRO A 92 48.90 19.83 -29.77
C PRO A 92 49.05 20.86 -28.62
N ARG A 93 49.87 20.47 -27.64
CA ARG A 93 50.56 21.22 -26.55
C ARG A 93 50.84 22.74 -26.73
N LYS A 94 50.52 23.52 -25.69
CA LYS A 94 51.35 24.68 -25.23
C LYS A 94 51.41 24.72 -23.69
N SER A 95 52.62 24.66 -23.13
CA SER A 95 52.98 24.79 -21.70
C SER A 95 52.81 26.24 -21.20
N GLN A 96 52.70 26.64 -19.92
CA GLN A 96 52.89 26.10 -18.54
C GLN A 96 52.16 27.11 -17.58
N PRO A 97 52.26 27.13 -16.22
CA PRO A 97 52.69 26.15 -15.21
C PRO A 97 51.71 25.95 -14.00
N THR A 98 52.09 25.01 -13.14
CA THR A 98 51.69 24.62 -11.77
C THR A 98 50.62 25.38 -10.92
N ALA A 99 49.74 24.55 -10.31
CA ALA A 99 49.21 24.58 -8.93
C ALA A 99 48.15 25.62 -8.47
N THR A 100 46.94 25.11 -8.21
CA THR A 100 46.22 25.26 -6.92
C THR A 100 45.13 24.18 -6.82
N PRO A 101 44.94 23.50 -5.67
CA PRO A 101 43.90 22.48 -5.51
C PRO A 101 42.54 23.16 -5.26
N ARG A 102 41.51 22.80 -6.04
CA ARG A 102 40.12 23.21 -5.74
C ARG A 102 39.49 22.20 -4.78
N THR A 103 38.85 22.72 -3.73
CA THR A 103 38.36 21.96 -2.56
C THR A 103 37.08 21.15 -2.85
N PRO A 104 36.82 20.05 -2.12
CA PRO A 104 35.62 19.22 -2.23
C PRO A 104 34.40 19.84 -1.50
N GLU A 105 34.27 21.16 -1.54
CA GLU A 105 33.46 21.92 -0.57
C GLU A 105 32.01 22.14 -1.00
N VAL A 106 31.71 21.97 -2.30
CA VAL A 106 30.38 22.25 -2.89
C VAL A 106 29.38 21.12 -2.60
N ASP A 107 29.78 19.86 -2.70
CA ASP A 107 28.90 18.70 -2.47
C ASP A 107 28.34 18.66 -1.04
N ILE A 108 29.16 19.02 -0.04
CA ILE A 108 28.77 18.95 1.38
C ILE A 108 27.65 19.95 1.70
N VAL A 109 27.68 21.14 1.09
CA VAL A 109 26.66 22.19 1.30
C VAL A 109 25.32 21.80 0.69
N GLN A 110 25.31 21.25 -0.54
CA GLN A 110 24.09 20.74 -1.17
C GLN A 110 23.51 19.54 -0.41
N GLN A 111 24.36 18.63 0.06
CA GLN A 111 23.93 17.47 0.84
C GLN A 111 23.41 17.87 2.24
N ALA A 112 23.98 18.89 2.87
CA ALA A 112 23.47 19.45 4.12
C ALA A 112 22.11 20.13 3.95
N ALA A 113 21.93 20.93 2.89
CA ALA A 113 20.65 21.57 2.57
C ALA A 113 19.55 20.52 2.31
N TYR A 114 19.85 19.50 1.49
CA TYR A 114 18.92 18.40 1.21
C TYR A 114 18.58 17.59 2.48
N LYS A 115 19.56 17.37 3.36
CA LYS A 115 19.32 16.71 4.65
C LYS A 115 18.42 17.54 5.56
N GLU A 116 18.50 18.87 5.52
CA GLU A 116 17.63 19.73 6.31
C GLU A 116 16.19 19.74 5.79
N THR A 117 15.99 19.84 4.46
CA THR A 117 14.65 19.69 3.87
C THR A 117 14.04 18.33 4.19
N LEU A 118 14.83 17.25 4.16
CA LEU A 118 14.34 15.92 4.51
C LEU A 118 13.94 15.80 5.99
N LYS A 119 14.62 16.51 6.91
CA LYS A 119 14.18 16.59 8.31
C LYS A 119 12.87 17.36 8.47
N THR A 120 12.70 18.48 7.76
CA THR A 120 11.44 19.24 7.82
C THR A 120 10.29 18.44 7.25
N ASP A 121 10.50 17.69 6.15
CA ASP A 121 9.49 16.82 5.58
C ASP A 121 9.11 15.68 6.54
N VAL A 122 10.10 15.04 7.19
CA VAL A 122 9.85 14.03 8.23
C VAL A 122 9.10 14.62 9.44
N ALA A 123 9.37 15.87 9.83
CA ALA A 123 8.64 16.54 10.90
C ALA A 123 7.18 16.81 10.49
N ASN A 124 6.96 17.34 9.28
CA ASN A 124 5.64 17.61 8.73
C ASN A 124 4.79 16.33 8.59
N LEU A 125 5.39 15.25 8.08
CA LEU A 125 4.73 13.94 7.97
C LEU A 125 4.37 13.36 9.35
N ARG A 126 5.25 13.49 10.34
CA ARG A 126 4.96 13.07 11.73
C ARG A 126 3.83 13.88 12.36
N GLN A 127 3.79 15.19 12.13
CA GLN A 127 2.67 16.02 12.56
C GLN A 127 1.37 15.56 11.90
N ARG A 128 1.38 15.33 10.57
CA ARG A 128 0.16 14.91 9.86
C ARG A 128 -0.33 13.52 10.29
N ILE A 129 0.58 12.60 10.62
CA ILE A 129 0.23 11.30 11.22
C ILE A 129 -0.42 11.50 12.60
N ALA A 130 0.12 12.38 13.46
CA ALA A 130 -0.46 12.66 14.77
C ALA A 130 -1.87 13.27 14.67
N GLU A 131 -2.07 14.24 13.76
CA GLU A 131 -3.39 14.82 13.46
C GLU A 131 -4.38 13.74 13.01
N LEU A 132 -4.03 12.95 11.98
CA LEU A 132 -4.90 11.89 11.45
C LEU A 132 -5.18 10.77 12.47
N THR A 133 -4.25 10.49 13.38
CA THR A 133 -4.45 9.51 14.46
C THR A 133 -5.46 10.01 15.49
N GLU A 134 -5.43 11.30 15.82
CA GLU A 134 -6.40 11.90 16.75
C GLU A 134 -7.77 12.10 16.08
N GLU A 135 -7.82 12.49 14.81
CA GLU A 135 -9.04 12.49 13.98
C GLU A 135 -9.67 11.08 13.98
N GLY A 136 -8.88 10.03 13.68
CA GLY A 136 -9.33 8.64 13.69
C GLY A 136 -9.88 8.18 15.04
N ARG A 137 -9.15 8.46 16.13
CA ARG A 137 -9.59 8.16 17.51
C ARG A 137 -10.90 8.89 17.87
N SER A 138 -11.05 10.14 17.45
CA SER A 138 -12.28 10.92 17.69
C SER A 138 -13.48 10.33 16.95
N LEU A 139 -13.30 9.90 15.69
CA LEU A 139 -14.33 9.20 14.93
C LEU A 139 -14.68 7.84 15.56
N GLU A 140 -13.68 7.05 15.94
CA GLU A 140 -13.86 5.75 16.60
C GLU A 140 -14.59 5.89 17.96
N SER A 141 -14.27 6.92 18.74
CA SER A 141 -14.95 7.22 20.01
C SER A 141 -16.35 7.80 19.86
N ALA A 142 -16.67 8.43 18.72
CA ALA A 142 -18.03 8.88 18.41
C ALA A 142 -18.91 7.71 17.93
N LEU A 143 -18.30 6.64 17.43
CA LEU A 143 -18.96 5.41 17.05
C LEU A 143 -19.22 4.52 18.27
N ARG A 144 -20.23 3.64 18.18
CA ARG A 144 -20.44 2.61 19.21
C ARG A 144 -19.36 1.53 19.07
N PRO A 145 -18.63 1.16 20.14
CA PRO A 145 -17.57 0.15 20.05
C PRO A 145 -18.15 -1.21 19.63
N GLY A 146 -17.51 -1.85 18.65
CA GLY A 146 -17.93 -3.15 18.13
C GLY A 146 -19.07 -3.11 17.10
N VAL A 147 -19.47 -1.92 16.61
CA VAL A 147 -20.38 -1.80 15.47
C VAL A 147 -19.57 -1.71 14.18
N ASP A 148 -19.74 -2.68 13.29
CA ASP A 148 -19.34 -2.51 11.89
C ASP A 148 -20.30 -1.51 11.21
N VAL A 149 -19.75 -0.37 10.77
CA VAL A 149 -20.50 0.68 10.08
C VAL A 149 -21.03 0.19 8.73
N GLU A 150 -20.27 -0.67 8.04
CA GLU A 150 -20.63 -1.18 6.73
C GLU A 150 -21.79 -2.19 6.86
N GLU A 151 -21.74 -3.09 7.85
CA GLU A 151 -22.85 -3.98 8.17
C GLU A 151 -24.11 -3.20 8.59
N MET A 152 -23.97 -2.22 9.49
CA MET A 152 -25.08 -1.36 9.95
C MET A 152 -25.74 -0.62 8.77
N LEU A 153 -24.93 0.01 7.91
CA LEU A 153 -25.43 0.76 6.76
C LEU A 153 -26.09 -0.16 5.73
N ASN A 154 -25.49 -1.31 5.44
CA ASN A 154 -26.03 -2.31 4.51
C ASN A 154 -27.36 -2.90 5.04
N SER A 155 -27.45 -3.17 6.35
CA SER A 155 -28.69 -3.56 7.02
C SER A 155 -29.79 -2.49 6.88
N HIS A 156 -29.44 -1.22 7.09
CA HIS A 156 -30.39 -0.11 6.94
C HIS A 156 -30.85 0.10 5.49
N ILE A 157 -29.94 -0.03 4.51
CA ILE A 157 -30.25 0.02 3.08
C ILE A 157 -31.22 -1.11 2.70
N LYS A 158 -30.97 -2.34 3.17
CA LYS A 158 -31.89 -3.49 2.94
C LYS A 158 -33.28 -3.22 3.52
N LEU A 159 -33.36 -2.72 4.75
CA LEU A 159 -34.64 -2.42 5.41
C LEU A 159 -35.41 -1.31 4.65
N LEU A 160 -34.72 -0.29 4.13
CA LEU A 160 -35.33 0.73 3.29
C LEU A 160 -35.87 0.17 1.96
N HIS A 161 -35.13 -0.74 1.32
CA HIS A 161 -35.63 -1.42 0.12
C HIS A 161 -36.83 -2.30 0.41
N GLU A 162 -36.78 -3.13 1.46
CA GLU A 162 -37.89 -3.99 1.87
C GLU A 162 -39.15 -3.19 2.24
N TYR A 163 -38.99 -2.08 2.98
CA TYR A 163 -40.09 -1.16 3.28
C TYR A 163 -40.69 -0.56 1.99
N ASN A 164 -39.86 -0.06 1.08
CA ASN A 164 -40.32 0.54 -0.18
C ASN A 164 -41.03 -0.50 -1.07
N GLU A 165 -40.50 -1.72 -1.19
CA GLU A 165 -41.14 -2.81 -1.94
C GLU A 165 -42.53 -3.16 -1.38
N ILE A 166 -42.65 -3.27 -0.04
CA ILE A 166 -43.94 -3.52 0.62
C ILE A 166 -44.90 -2.33 0.42
N LYS A 167 -44.40 -1.09 0.52
CA LYS A 167 -45.17 0.14 0.32
C LYS A 167 -45.70 0.24 -1.12
N ASP A 168 -44.87 -0.02 -2.12
CA ASP A 168 -45.26 -0.01 -3.54
C ASP A 168 -46.31 -1.09 -3.87
N VAL A 169 -46.14 -2.30 -3.32
CA VAL A 169 -47.14 -3.37 -3.44
C VAL A 169 -48.45 -2.99 -2.76
N GLY A 170 -48.38 -2.45 -1.54
CA GLY A 170 -49.55 -1.94 -0.81
C GLY A 170 -50.28 -0.86 -1.61
N GLN A 171 -49.54 0.08 -2.18
CA GLN A 171 -50.11 1.18 -2.98
C GLN A 171 -50.76 0.69 -4.27
N MET A 172 -50.15 -0.28 -4.96
CA MET A 172 -50.76 -0.94 -6.11
C MET A 172 -52.08 -1.64 -5.74
N LEU A 173 -52.16 -2.28 -4.58
CA LEU A 173 -53.38 -2.92 -4.09
C LEU A 173 -54.46 -1.88 -3.73
N ILE A 174 -54.11 -0.81 -3.01
CA ILE A 174 -55.04 0.28 -2.68
C ILE A 174 -55.59 0.93 -3.95
N GLY A 175 -54.74 1.15 -4.97
CA GLY A 175 -55.17 1.64 -6.28
C GLY A 175 -56.20 0.73 -6.94
N LYS A 176 -55.96 -0.60 -6.96
CA LYS A 176 -56.91 -1.58 -7.51
C LYS A 176 -58.21 -1.66 -6.72
N CYS A 177 -58.16 -1.54 -5.40
CA CYS A 177 -59.37 -1.49 -4.57
C CYS A 177 -60.18 -0.21 -4.79
N ALA A 178 -59.51 0.95 -4.98
CA ALA A 178 -60.18 2.19 -5.35
C ALA A 178 -60.87 2.09 -6.72
N GLU A 179 -60.20 1.52 -7.73
CA GLU A 179 -60.79 1.25 -9.05
C GLU A 179 -62.04 0.36 -8.96
N GLN A 180 -61.99 -0.74 -8.20
CA GLN A 180 -63.13 -1.66 -8.04
C GLN A 180 -64.30 -1.04 -7.27
N ASN A 181 -64.01 -0.23 -6.24
CA ASN A 181 -65.04 0.43 -5.43
C ASN A 181 -65.57 1.72 -6.08
N GLY A 182 -64.96 2.18 -7.18
CA GLY A 182 -65.30 3.46 -7.81
C GLY A 182 -64.95 4.68 -6.95
N THR A 183 -64.03 4.54 -6.00
CA THR A 183 -63.61 5.60 -5.08
C THR A 183 -62.27 6.20 -5.52
N THR A 184 -61.77 7.18 -4.75
CA THR A 184 -60.40 7.68 -4.95
C THR A 184 -59.44 6.97 -4.01
N THR A 185 -58.20 6.74 -4.44
CA THR A 185 -57.12 6.16 -3.61
C THR A 185 -57.02 6.87 -2.26
N ARG A 186 -57.12 8.21 -2.24
CA ARG A 186 -57.10 9.04 -1.03
C ARG A 186 -58.23 8.72 -0.04
N SER A 187 -59.41 8.33 -0.53
CA SER A 187 -60.51 7.88 0.33
C SER A 187 -60.19 6.51 0.96
N MET A 188 -59.57 5.61 0.19
CA MET A 188 -59.19 4.27 0.67
C MET A 188 -58.10 4.34 1.74
N TYR A 189 -57.13 5.27 1.63
CA TYR A 189 -56.15 5.55 2.69
C TYR A 189 -56.84 5.82 4.03
N GLY A 190 -57.82 6.73 4.05
CA GLY A 190 -58.58 7.06 5.26
C GLY A 190 -59.44 5.89 5.79
N GLU A 191 -59.96 5.04 4.91
CA GLU A 191 -60.73 3.84 5.27
C GLU A 191 -59.84 2.76 5.92
N PHE A 192 -58.60 2.60 5.46
CA PHE A 192 -57.61 1.68 6.03
C PHE A 192 -56.82 2.28 7.21
N GLY A 193 -57.07 3.54 7.59
CA GLY A 193 -56.34 4.22 8.68
C GLY A 193 -54.88 4.54 8.35
N LEU A 194 -54.57 4.69 7.06
CA LEU A 194 -53.22 4.99 6.54
C LEU A 194 -53.07 6.50 6.32
N ASP A 195 -51.91 7.05 6.65
CA ASP A 195 -51.55 8.43 6.31
C ASP A 195 -50.93 8.46 4.89
N PRO A 196 -51.39 9.33 3.97
CA PRO A 196 -50.76 9.50 2.66
C PRO A 196 -49.38 10.19 2.70
N ASP A 197 -48.99 10.79 3.83
CA ASP A 197 -47.70 11.49 4.00
C ASP A 197 -46.61 10.64 4.69
N ASP A 198 -46.92 9.38 5.08
CA ASP A 198 -46.00 8.34 5.60
C ASP A 198 -45.38 7.51 4.46
#